data_AF-A0A6D0IKG6-F1
#
_entry.id   AF-A0A6D0IKG6-F1
#
_cell.length_a   1.000
_cell.length_b   1.000
_cell.length_c   1.000
_cell.angle_alpha   90.00
_cell.angle_beta   90.00
_cell.angle_gamma   90.00
#
_symmetry.space_group_name_H-M   'P 1'
#
loop_
_entity.id
_entity.type
_entity.pdbx_description
1 polymer ?
#
loop_
_entity_poly.entity_id
_entity_poly.type
_entity_poly.pdbx_seq_one_letter_code
_entity_poly.pdbx_strand_id
1 'polypeptide(L)'
;KGDEPVTVEGKTLPLNEALQWHFELTVNTANIVENYATLTRSETLLPLVGDKAKLQHYAATTPIVDMVRFSPAQLDAEALINLLRPLTPRLYSIASSQAEVENEVHVTVGVVRYDVEGRARAGGASSFLADRVEEEGEVRVFIEHNDNFRLPANPETPVIMIGPGTGIAPFRAFMQQRAA
;
A
#
# COMPACT_ATOMS: atom_id res chain seq x y z
N LYS A 1 -11.04 18.37 -11.24
CA LYS A 1 -12.22 17.99 -10.39
C LYS A 1 -12.24 16.46 -10.27
N GLY A 2 -12.96 15.85 -9.32
CA GLY A 2 -12.87 14.39 -9.11
C GLY A 2 -13.47 13.54 -10.24
N ASP A 3 -14.38 14.12 -11.03
CA ASP A 3 -15.10 13.53 -12.16
C ASP A 3 -14.39 13.75 -13.51
N GLU A 4 -13.24 14.42 -13.51
CA GLU A 4 -12.47 14.71 -14.71
C GLU A 4 -11.96 13.38 -15.33
N PRO A 5 -12.15 13.16 -16.64
CA PRO A 5 -11.78 11.89 -17.27
C PRO A 5 -10.26 11.80 -17.43
N VAL A 6 -9.71 10.64 -17.09
CA VAL A 6 -8.29 10.28 -17.28
C VAL A 6 -8.15 8.90 -17.91
N THR A 7 -7.02 8.65 -18.56
CA THR A 7 -6.73 7.38 -19.24
C THR A 7 -5.78 6.53 -18.40
N VAL A 8 -6.27 5.37 -17.94
CA VAL A 8 -5.47 4.39 -17.19
C VAL A 8 -5.50 3.07 -17.94
N GLU A 9 -4.33 2.57 -18.36
CA GLU A 9 -4.19 1.30 -19.08
C GLU A 9 -5.12 1.17 -20.31
N GLY A 10 -5.32 2.28 -21.03
CA GLY A 10 -6.17 2.33 -22.22
C GLY A 10 -7.68 2.43 -21.93
N LYS A 11 -8.09 2.56 -20.67
CA LYS A 11 -9.48 2.81 -20.26
C LYS A 11 -9.66 4.23 -19.76
N THR A 12 -10.77 4.87 -20.12
CA THR A 12 -11.14 6.19 -19.58
C THR A 12 -11.93 6.00 -18.30
N LEU A 13 -11.45 6.59 -17.20
CA LEU A 13 -12.06 6.52 -15.87
C LEU A 13 -12.19 7.93 -15.27
N PRO A 14 -13.13 8.16 -14.35
CA PRO A 14 -13.13 9.35 -13.50
C PRO A 14 -11.84 9.42 -12.65
N LEU A 15 -11.27 10.62 -12.50
CA LEU A 15 -10.03 10.83 -11.72
C LEU A 15 -10.11 10.25 -10.31
N ASN A 16 -11.23 10.39 -9.61
CA ASN A 16 -11.41 9.86 -8.26
C ASN A 16 -11.31 8.32 -8.22
N GLU A 17 -11.83 7.62 -9.22
CA GLU A 17 -11.74 6.16 -9.34
C GLU A 17 -10.29 5.74 -9.64
N ALA A 18 -9.65 6.44 -10.58
CA ALA A 18 -8.24 6.22 -10.92
C ALA A 18 -7.34 6.36 -9.66
N LEU A 19 -7.49 7.46 -8.91
CA LEU A 19 -6.71 7.72 -7.70
C LEU A 19 -6.97 6.69 -6.58
N GLN A 20 -8.19 6.17 -6.46
CA GLN A 20 -8.54 5.20 -5.42
C GLN A 20 -7.99 3.80 -5.72
N TRP A 21 -7.99 3.38 -6.98
CA TRP A 21 -7.78 1.96 -7.34
C TRP A 21 -6.51 1.67 -8.12
N HIS A 22 -5.85 2.68 -8.69
CA HIS A 22 -4.75 2.49 -9.63
C HIS A 22 -3.43 3.18 -9.23
N PHE A 23 -3.44 4.13 -8.30
CA PHE A 23 -2.24 4.91 -7.94
C PHE A 23 -1.88 4.85 -6.46
N GLU A 24 -0.57 4.89 -6.18
CA GLU A 24 0.00 4.93 -4.83
C GLU A 24 0.01 6.37 -4.30
N LEU A 25 -0.82 6.66 -3.30
CA LEU A 25 -0.99 8.00 -2.71
C LEU A 25 -0.34 8.16 -1.32
N THR A 26 0.06 7.06 -0.70
CA THR A 26 0.53 7.05 0.71
C THR A 26 2.05 7.17 0.83
N VAL A 27 2.80 6.87 -0.23
CA VAL A 27 4.27 6.91 -0.23
C VAL A 27 4.79 7.95 -1.21
N ASN A 28 5.32 9.05 -0.66
CA ASN A 28 6.03 10.07 -1.45
C ASN A 28 7.45 9.59 -1.81
N THR A 29 8.01 10.12 -2.89
CA THR A 29 9.36 9.77 -3.36
C THR A 29 10.09 10.99 -3.92
N ALA A 30 11.42 10.97 -3.92
CA ALA A 30 12.23 12.03 -4.51
C ALA A 30 11.82 12.37 -5.95
N ASN A 31 11.55 11.35 -6.78
CA ASN A 31 11.12 11.54 -8.17
C ASN A 31 9.77 12.26 -8.26
N ILE A 32 8.81 11.93 -7.39
CA ILE A 32 7.51 12.62 -7.35
C ILE A 32 7.70 14.10 -7.00
N VAL A 33 8.52 14.39 -5.98
CA VAL A 33 8.81 15.76 -5.54
C VAL A 33 9.48 16.56 -6.65
N GLU A 34 10.51 15.99 -7.30
CA GLU A 34 11.26 16.66 -8.37
C GLU A 34 10.40 16.91 -9.63
N ASN A 35 9.62 15.92 -10.05
CA ASN A 35 8.73 16.06 -11.19
C ASN A 35 7.62 17.08 -10.91
N TYR A 36 7.03 17.05 -9.71
CA TYR A 36 6.03 18.03 -9.30
C TYR A 36 6.63 19.44 -9.26
N ALA A 37 7.82 19.61 -8.68
CA ALA A 37 8.50 20.90 -8.59
C ALA A 37 8.76 21.50 -9.97
N THR A 38 9.25 20.68 -10.91
CA THR A 38 9.56 21.08 -12.28
C THR A 38 8.29 21.44 -13.06
N LEU A 39 7.27 20.59 -12.97
CA LEU A 39 6.00 20.75 -13.69
C LEU A 39 5.22 21.99 -13.23
N THR A 40 5.19 22.23 -11.92
CA THR A 40 4.43 23.34 -11.33
C THR A 40 5.23 24.62 -11.20
N ARG A 41 6.55 24.57 -11.43
CA ARG A 41 7.50 25.65 -11.13
C ARG A 41 7.37 26.16 -9.69
N SER A 42 7.20 25.23 -8.75
CA SER A 42 7.04 25.54 -7.33
C SER A 42 8.25 26.30 -6.78
N GLU A 43 8.04 27.53 -6.32
CA GLU A 43 9.10 28.35 -5.71
C GLU A 43 9.71 27.70 -4.46
N THR A 44 8.92 26.89 -3.74
CA THR A 44 9.36 26.23 -2.50
C THR A 44 10.08 24.91 -2.75
N LEU A 45 9.76 24.20 -3.83
CA LEU A 45 10.33 22.88 -4.13
C LEU A 45 11.44 22.91 -5.19
N LEU A 46 11.43 23.87 -6.12
CA LEU A 46 12.49 24.04 -7.12
C LEU A 46 13.89 24.14 -6.53
N PRO A 47 14.14 24.80 -5.38
CA PRO A 47 15.47 24.82 -4.76
C PRO A 47 16.00 23.46 -4.31
N LEU A 48 15.15 22.43 -4.23
CA LEU A 48 15.54 21.06 -3.88
C LEU A 48 15.96 20.24 -5.10
N VAL A 49 15.55 20.66 -6.31
CA VAL A 49 15.83 19.95 -7.57
C VAL A 49 17.34 19.85 -7.81
N GLY A 50 17.81 18.68 -8.23
CA GLY A 50 19.24 18.39 -8.38
C GLY A 50 19.98 17.99 -7.10
N ASP A 51 19.35 18.10 -5.92
CA ASP A 51 19.90 17.62 -4.65
C ASP A 51 19.12 16.39 -4.16
N LYS A 52 19.62 15.21 -4.53
CA LYS A 52 18.96 13.92 -4.23
C LYS A 52 18.71 13.72 -2.73
N ALA A 53 19.65 14.15 -1.87
CA ALA A 53 19.51 13.96 -0.43
C ALA A 53 18.39 14.83 0.13
N LYS A 54 18.28 16.08 -0.30
CA LYS A 54 17.17 16.97 0.10
C LYS A 54 15.82 16.48 -0.39
N LEU A 55 15.74 16.02 -1.65
CA LEU A 55 14.50 15.46 -2.21
C LEU A 55 14.04 14.22 -1.43
N GLN A 56 14.97 13.32 -1.11
CA GLN A 56 14.67 12.13 -0.31
C GLN A 56 14.22 12.49 1.10
N HIS A 57 14.90 13.45 1.74
CA HIS A 57 14.52 13.91 3.07
C HIS A 57 13.12 14.53 3.08
N TYR A 58 12.83 15.42 2.13
CA TYR A 58 11.52 16.05 1.99
C TYR A 58 10.41 15.00 1.75
N ALA A 59 10.64 14.05 0.84
CA ALA A 59 9.69 12.98 0.56
C ALA A 59 9.43 12.08 1.77
N ALA A 60 10.45 11.80 2.58
CA ALA A 60 10.32 10.95 3.77
C ALA A 60 9.50 11.62 4.88
N THR A 61 9.51 12.94 4.97
CA THR A 61 8.81 13.70 6.02
C THR A 61 7.49 14.31 5.56
N THR A 62 7.25 14.40 4.25
CA THR A 62 6.08 15.08 3.69
C THR A 62 5.25 14.14 2.80
N PRO A 63 4.06 13.71 3.26
CA PRO A 63 3.12 12.96 2.43
C PRO A 63 2.74 13.70 1.14
N ILE A 64 2.40 12.98 0.07
CA ILE A 64 2.06 13.56 -1.24
C ILE A 64 0.97 14.64 -1.12
N VAL A 65 -0.11 14.33 -0.37
CA VAL A 65 -1.22 15.26 -0.15
C VAL A 65 -0.78 16.54 0.57
N ASP A 66 0.20 16.45 1.47
CA ASP A 66 0.72 17.61 2.19
C ASP A 66 1.67 18.42 1.31
N MET A 67 2.49 17.77 0.47
CA MET A 67 3.32 18.44 -0.53
C MET A 67 2.47 19.31 -1.47
N VAL A 68 1.39 18.75 -2.01
CA VAL A 68 0.46 19.50 -2.88
C VAL A 68 -0.21 20.64 -2.11
N ARG A 69 -0.55 20.44 -0.84
CA ARG A 69 -1.14 21.48 0.00
C ARG A 69 -0.17 22.62 0.32
N PHE A 70 1.10 22.32 0.60
CA PHE A 70 2.12 23.30 0.96
C PHE A 70 2.66 24.04 -0.26
N SER A 71 2.59 23.43 -1.44
CA SER A 71 2.95 24.05 -2.71
C SER A 71 1.79 23.93 -3.72
N PRO A 72 0.66 24.62 -3.50
CA PRO A 72 -0.51 24.51 -4.35
C PRO A 72 -0.20 25.01 -5.77
N ALA A 73 -0.64 24.24 -6.77
CA ALA A 73 -0.48 24.58 -8.17
C ALA A 73 -1.70 24.10 -8.97
N GLN A 74 -1.95 24.73 -10.11
CA GLN A 74 -2.93 24.23 -11.08
C GLN A 74 -2.29 23.09 -11.88
N LEU A 75 -2.89 21.91 -11.79
CA LEU A 75 -2.51 20.71 -12.52
C LEU A 75 -3.75 20.14 -13.19
N ASP A 76 -3.63 19.79 -14.46
CA ASP A 76 -4.65 18.96 -15.11
C ASP A 76 -4.62 17.52 -14.55
N ALA A 77 -5.74 16.81 -14.68
CA ALA A 77 -5.90 15.49 -14.09
C ALA A 77 -4.90 14.45 -14.64
N GLU A 78 -4.59 14.50 -15.94
CA GLU A 78 -3.61 13.63 -16.59
C GLU A 78 -2.21 13.86 -16.04
N ALA A 79 -1.80 15.12 -15.93
CA ALA A 79 -0.52 15.51 -15.38
C ALA A 79 -0.38 15.04 -13.93
N LEU A 80 -1.45 15.12 -13.13
CA LEU A 80 -1.44 14.58 -11.77
C LEU A 80 -1.21 13.05 -11.76
N ILE A 81 -1.97 12.27 -12.53
CA ILE A 81 -1.82 10.81 -12.50
C ILE A 81 -0.48 10.35 -13.06
N ASN A 82 0.10 11.08 -14.02
CA ASN A 82 1.41 10.80 -14.60
C ASN A 82 2.57 11.07 -13.63
N LEU A 83 2.35 11.82 -12.55
CA LEU A 83 3.33 11.96 -11.46
C LEU A 83 3.33 10.75 -10.53
N LEU A 84 2.21 10.05 -10.41
CA LEU A 84 2.00 9.02 -9.40
C LEU A 84 2.52 7.66 -9.87
N ARG A 85 2.90 6.83 -8.90
CA ARG A 85 3.28 5.44 -9.19
C ARG A 85 2.03 4.56 -9.24
N PRO A 86 2.03 3.48 -10.03
CA PRO A 86 0.99 2.47 -9.96
C PRO A 86 0.84 1.92 -8.55
N LEU A 87 -0.40 1.63 -8.15
CA LEU A 87 -0.70 1.01 -6.87
C LEU A 87 -0.14 -0.43 -6.85
N THR A 88 0.74 -0.71 -5.89
CA THR A 88 1.29 -2.05 -5.71
C THR A 88 0.51 -2.84 -4.66
N PRO A 89 0.26 -4.15 -4.88
CA PRO A 89 -0.39 -4.97 -3.88
C PRO A 89 0.47 -5.13 -2.63
N ARG A 90 -0.17 -5.37 -1.49
CA ARG A 90 0.49 -5.71 -0.23
C ARG A 90 0.31 -7.20 0.04
N LEU A 91 1.43 -7.87 0.32
CA LEU A 91 1.44 -9.29 0.67
C LEU A 91 1.18 -9.47 2.16
N TYR A 92 0.31 -10.41 2.48
CA TYR A 92 0.04 -10.86 3.84
C TYR A 92 0.25 -12.38 3.91
N SER A 93 0.89 -12.86 4.97
CA SER A 93 0.96 -14.30 5.21
C SER A 93 -0.43 -14.84 5.52
N ILE A 94 -0.83 -15.88 4.80
CA ILE A 94 -2.08 -16.61 5.07
C ILE A 94 -2.00 -17.20 6.47
N ALA A 95 -3.02 -16.91 7.27
CA ALA A 95 -3.12 -17.31 8.66
C ALA A 95 -4.07 -18.49 8.89
N SER A 96 -4.59 -19.11 7.82
CA SER A 96 -5.45 -20.29 7.87
C SER A 96 -4.89 -21.50 7.13
N SER A 97 -5.33 -22.69 7.56
CA SER A 97 -5.19 -23.94 6.79
C SER A 97 -6.47 -24.22 6.02
N GLN A 98 -6.35 -24.56 4.73
CA GLN A 98 -7.51 -24.94 3.92
C GLN A 98 -8.20 -26.21 4.46
N ALA A 99 -7.45 -27.11 5.09
CA ALA A 99 -8.02 -28.32 5.71
C ALA A 99 -8.95 -28.02 6.90
N GLU A 100 -8.83 -26.83 7.49
CA GLU A 100 -9.61 -26.39 8.65
C GLU A 100 -10.76 -25.46 8.27
N VAL A 101 -10.55 -24.56 7.31
CA VAL A 101 -11.51 -23.47 6.99
C VAL A 101 -12.10 -23.54 5.58
N GLU A 102 -11.82 -24.63 4.85
CA GLU A 102 -12.36 -24.92 3.51
C GLU A 102 -12.16 -23.80 2.47
N ASN A 103 -13.13 -22.89 2.34
CA ASN A 103 -13.18 -21.87 1.30
C ASN A 103 -12.78 -20.47 1.81
N GLU A 104 -12.22 -20.38 3.01
CA GLU A 104 -11.81 -19.11 3.61
C GLU A 104 -10.30 -18.88 3.58
N VAL A 105 -9.89 -17.60 3.47
CA VAL A 105 -8.50 -17.17 3.61
C VAL A 105 -8.43 -16.16 4.74
N HIS A 106 -7.70 -16.50 5.81
CA HIS A 106 -7.55 -15.62 6.95
C HIS A 106 -6.22 -14.87 6.83
N VAL A 107 -6.19 -13.61 7.24
CA VAL A 107 -4.97 -12.81 7.34
C VAL A 107 -4.88 -12.19 8.73
N THR A 108 -3.66 -11.95 9.21
CA THR A 108 -3.43 -11.21 10.46
C THR A 108 -2.80 -9.87 10.12
N VAL A 109 -3.58 -8.79 10.26
CA VAL A 109 -3.20 -7.45 9.80
C VAL A 109 -2.86 -6.55 10.98
N GLY A 110 -1.60 -6.09 11.02
CA GLY A 110 -1.21 -4.99 11.88
C GLY A 110 -1.58 -3.67 11.21
N VAL A 111 -2.53 -2.92 11.78
CA VAL A 111 -2.98 -1.67 11.17
C VAL A 111 -1.93 -0.58 11.35
N VAL A 112 -1.35 -0.13 10.24
CA VAL A 112 -0.37 0.95 10.26
C VAL A 112 -1.10 2.27 10.46
N ARG A 113 -0.83 2.94 11.58
CA ARG A 113 -1.34 4.28 11.91
C ARG A 113 -0.19 5.14 12.42
N TYR A 114 -0.15 6.40 12.00
CA TYR A 114 0.89 7.35 12.37
C TYR A 114 0.34 8.78 12.30
N ASP A 115 1.06 9.74 12.85
CA ASP A 115 0.71 11.16 12.79
C ASP A 115 1.76 11.92 11.97
N VAL A 116 1.30 12.85 11.14
CA VAL A 116 2.16 13.83 10.47
C VAL A 116 1.54 15.19 10.66
N GLU A 117 2.26 16.11 11.32
CA GLU A 117 1.80 17.49 11.55
C GLU A 117 0.40 17.57 12.21
N GLY A 118 0.14 16.70 13.20
CA GLY A 118 -1.14 16.65 13.92
C GLY A 118 -2.30 16.06 13.11
N ARG A 119 -2.01 15.42 11.97
CA ARG A 119 -3.00 14.70 11.16
C ARG A 119 -2.75 13.21 11.24
N ALA A 120 -3.77 12.47 11.66
CA ALA A 120 -3.78 11.03 11.60
C ALA A 120 -3.64 10.53 10.14
N ARG A 121 -2.72 9.61 9.94
CA ARG A 121 -2.43 8.90 8.69
C ARG A 121 -2.48 7.40 8.93
N ALA A 122 -2.69 6.66 7.86
CA ALA A 122 -2.71 5.20 7.94
C ALA A 122 -2.16 4.57 6.65
N GLY A 123 -1.65 3.35 6.77
CA GLY A 123 -1.13 2.60 5.62
C GLY A 123 -2.25 2.10 4.72
N GLY A 124 -2.13 2.33 3.40
CA GLY A 124 -3.20 2.12 2.42
C GLY A 124 -3.91 0.77 2.54
N ALA A 125 -3.19 -0.34 2.39
CA ALA A 125 -3.81 -1.67 2.45
C ALA A 125 -4.32 -2.04 3.87
N SER A 126 -3.54 -1.73 4.91
CA SER A 126 -3.89 -2.15 6.27
C SER A 126 -5.11 -1.43 6.83
N SER A 127 -5.28 -0.13 6.55
CA SER A 127 -6.49 0.60 6.97
C SER A 127 -7.64 0.39 6.02
N PHE A 128 -7.40 0.07 4.75
CA PHE A 128 -8.47 -0.37 3.85
C PHE A 128 -9.15 -1.63 4.41
N LEU A 129 -8.37 -2.66 4.73
CA LEU A 129 -8.90 -3.90 5.32
C LEU A 129 -9.53 -3.72 6.69
N ALA A 130 -9.02 -2.79 7.51
CA ALA A 130 -9.50 -2.61 8.89
C ALA A 130 -10.69 -1.66 9.02
N ASP A 131 -10.77 -0.63 8.16
CA ASP A 131 -11.67 0.51 8.38
C ASP A 131 -12.59 0.80 7.18
N ARG A 132 -12.35 0.23 6.00
CA ARG A 132 -13.03 0.62 4.75
C ARG A 132 -13.80 -0.50 4.07
N VAL A 133 -13.30 -1.73 4.16
CA VAL A 133 -14.02 -2.89 3.65
C VAL A 133 -15.15 -3.19 4.63
N GLU A 134 -16.38 -3.15 4.13
CA GLU A 134 -17.55 -3.58 4.89
C GLU A 134 -17.67 -5.11 4.86
N GLU A 135 -18.48 -5.67 5.75
CA GLU A 135 -18.85 -7.08 5.68
C GLU A 135 -19.48 -7.38 4.31
N GLU A 136 -19.16 -8.55 3.74
CA GLU A 136 -19.54 -8.93 2.36
C GLU A 136 -18.94 -8.03 1.25
N GLY A 137 -18.05 -7.08 1.60
CA GLY A 137 -17.35 -6.24 0.65
C GLY A 137 -16.32 -6.99 -0.20
N GLU A 138 -16.09 -6.51 -1.42
CA GLU A 138 -15.16 -7.13 -2.35
C GLU A 138 -13.70 -6.66 -2.13
N VAL A 139 -12.76 -7.59 -2.19
CA VAL A 139 -11.33 -7.32 -2.11
C VAL A 139 -10.60 -8.02 -3.26
N ARG A 140 -9.81 -7.27 -4.03
CA ARG A 140 -8.94 -7.84 -5.07
C ARG A 140 -7.75 -8.53 -4.42
N VAL A 141 -7.66 -9.84 -4.57
CA VAL A 141 -6.59 -10.67 -3.99
C VAL A 141 -6.00 -11.61 -5.04
N PHE A 142 -4.78 -12.08 -4.77
CA PHE A 142 -4.13 -13.16 -5.51
C PHE A 142 -3.24 -13.96 -4.54
N ILE A 143 -2.84 -15.16 -4.94
CA ILE A 143 -1.94 -16.01 -4.17
C ILE A 143 -0.53 -15.87 -4.72
N GLU A 144 0.38 -15.36 -3.90
CA GLU A 144 1.81 -15.41 -4.15
C GLU A 144 2.36 -16.73 -3.58
N HIS A 145 2.79 -17.64 -4.46
CA HIS A 145 3.28 -18.95 -4.04
C HIS A 145 4.65 -18.87 -3.36
N ASN A 146 4.82 -19.54 -2.22
CA ASN A 146 6.10 -19.65 -1.51
C ASN A 146 6.35 -21.10 -1.06
N ASP A 147 7.27 -21.78 -1.73
CA ASP A 147 7.62 -23.17 -1.43
C ASP A 147 8.73 -23.31 -0.39
N ASN A 148 9.39 -22.21 -0.02
CA ASN A 148 10.47 -22.20 0.96
C ASN A 148 9.96 -22.10 2.41
N PHE A 149 8.69 -21.77 2.62
CA PHE A 149 8.09 -21.61 3.95
C PHE A 149 6.85 -22.50 4.13
N ARG A 150 7.11 -23.80 4.29
CA ARG A 150 6.11 -24.86 4.44
C ARG A 150 6.42 -25.71 5.66
N LEU A 151 5.41 -26.42 6.17
CA LEU A 151 5.67 -27.51 7.11
C LEU A 151 6.53 -28.61 6.45
N PRO A 152 7.41 -29.28 7.19
CA PRO A 152 8.11 -30.46 6.69
C PRO A 152 7.13 -31.54 6.22
N ALA A 153 7.50 -32.27 5.17
CA ALA A 153 6.67 -33.36 4.64
C ALA A 153 6.43 -34.48 5.66
N ASN A 154 7.39 -34.74 6.55
CA ASN A 154 7.21 -35.67 7.67
C ASN A 154 6.56 -34.93 8.86
N PRO A 155 5.32 -35.28 9.26
CA PRO A 155 4.61 -34.62 10.36
C PRO A 155 5.29 -34.80 11.73
N GLU A 156 6.05 -35.88 11.93
CA GLU A 156 6.79 -36.16 13.17
C GLU A 156 8.04 -35.27 13.34
N THR A 157 8.42 -34.51 12.30
CA THR A 157 9.55 -33.58 12.40
C THR A 157 9.21 -32.49 13.42
N PRO A 158 10.00 -32.32 14.49
CA PRO A 158 9.81 -31.23 15.43
C PRO A 158 10.11 -29.89 14.73
N VAL A 159 9.24 -28.90 14.94
CA VAL A 159 9.36 -27.56 14.33
C VAL A 159 9.38 -26.52 15.44
N ILE A 160 10.32 -25.59 15.36
CA ILE A 160 10.37 -24.40 16.22
C ILE A 160 9.90 -23.21 15.39
N MET A 161 8.84 -22.55 15.84
CA MET A 161 8.25 -21.38 15.17
C MET A 161 8.56 -20.13 15.99
N ILE A 162 9.16 -19.12 15.37
CA ILE A 162 9.56 -17.86 16.03
C ILE A 162 8.93 -16.70 15.25
N GLY A 163 7.98 -16.00 15.85
CA GLY A 163 7.24 -14.92 15.19
C GLY A 163 6.72 -13.88 16.17
N PRO A 164 7.38 -12.72 16.30
CA PRO A 164 6.86 -11.62 17.11
C PRO A 164 5.73 -10.87 16.38
N GLY A 165 4.72 -10.42 17.13
CA GLY A 165 3.61 -9.61 16.60
C GLY A 165 2.84 -10.33 15.49
N THR A 166 2.62 -9.65 14.36
CA THR A 166 1.95 -10.22 13.17
C THR A 166 2.75 -11.35 12.51
N GLY A 167 4.02 -11.56 12.89
CA GLY A 167 4.81 -12.72 12.47
C GLY A 167 4.22 -14.07 12.89
N ILE A 168 3.22 -14.08 13.78
CA ILE A 168 2.46 -15.29 14.15
C ILE A 168 1.55 -15.82 13.03
N ALA A 169 1.20 -14.98 12.04
CA ALA A 169 0.21 -15.29 11.01
C ALA A 169 0.39 -16.68 10.37
N PRO A 170 1.53 -17.00 9.71
CA PRO A 170 1.67 -18.30 9.05
C PRO A 170 1.72 -19.47 10.04
N PHE A 171 2.11 -19.23 11.30
CA PHE A 171 2.16 -20.28 12.32
C PHE A 171 0.77 -20.67 12.80
N ARG A 172 -0.20 -19.73 12.79
CA ARG A 172 -1.61 -20.08 12.98
C ARG A 172 -2.08 -21.08 11.92
N ALA A 173 -1.74 -20.85 10.65
CA ALA A 173 -2.05 -21.78 9.56
C ALA A 173 -1.38 -23.15 9.77
N PHE A 174 -0.10 -23.18 10.17
CA PHE A 174 0.61 -24.43 10.43
C PHE A 174 0.02 -25.23 11.58
N MET A 175 -0.40 -24.55 12.66
CA MET A 175 -1.08 -25.21 13.78
C MET A 175 -2.43 -25.79 13.36
N GLN A 176 -3.23 -25.06 12.59
CA GLN A 176 -4.48 -25.59 12.03
C GLN A 176 -4.21 -26.81 11.12
N GLN A 177 -3.20 -26.74 10.25
CA GLN A 177 -2.86 -27.85 9.34
C GLN A 177 -2.40 -29.11 10.06
N ARG A 178 -1.79 -29.00 11.26
CA ARG A 178 -1.42 -30.16 12.08
C ARG A 178 -2.57 -30.71 12.92
N ALA A 179 -3.61 -29.91 13.17
CA ALA A 179 -4.75 -30.31 13.99
C ALA A 179 -5.86 -30.99 13.18
N ALA A 180 -6.03 -30.60 11.91
CA ALA A 180 -6.92 -31.22 10.94
C ALA A 180 -6.38 -32.57 10.44
#